data_AF-A0A935FUR0-F1
#
_entry.id   AF-A0A935FUR0-F1
#
_cell.length_a   1.000
_cell.length_b   1.000
_cell.length_c   1.000
_cell.angle_alpha   90.00
_cell.angle_beta   90.00
_cell.angle_gamma   90.00
#
_symmetry.space_group_name_H-M   'P 1'
#
loop_
_entity.id
_entity.type
_entity.pdbx_description
1 polymer ?
#
loop_
_entity_poly.entity_id
_entity_poly.type
_entity_poly.pdbx_seq_one_letter_code
_entity_poly.pdbx_strand_id
1 'polypeptide(L)'
;MNPPGLDLTFPEPTVALRHVPVGPSPPAAIAGVRIRIQDENESKPFVPETAIDLAIQNAVRDYSRSTPHVVVADLDGAGLPYFDLAAIEDWVTGFSSVREVEFPALDAPDESNWPSLLDPQRDWREYQTATTTYLHMLNSAPDAGEVVRVVLTTPHVLGGDVNTIPVQDYSAVLDLAASYACLVAASRSAASHDGQIRSTGVRYGDAQSRWLEAAKYWEGRYRAHVGLGSGSIGTSPAATGGDAPAASAIFDWDGVPGFDGTYLTHERRRRSSLSG
;
A
#
# COMPACT_ATOMS: atom_id res chain seq x y z
N MET A 1 -2.47 54.79 -26.17
CA MET A 1 -3.30 53.59 -26.43
C MET A 1 -2.49 52.39 -25.96
N ASN A 2 -2.79 51.85 -24.78
CA ASN A 2 -2.18 50.60 -24.31
C ASN A 2 -2.93 49.43 -24.95
N PRO A 3 -2.22 48.37 -25.39
CA PRO A 3 -2.88 47.17 -25.86
C PRO A 3 -3.67 46.52 -24.71
N PRO A 4 -4.86 45.96 -24.98
CA PRO A 4 -5.64 45.23 -23.98
C PRO A 4 -4.81 44.05 -23.47
N GLY A 5 -4.60 44.02 -22.15
CA GLY A 5 -3.86 42.95 -21.48
C GLY A 5 -4.57 41.61 -21.66
N LEU A 6 -3.87 40.63 -22.21
CA LEU A 6 -4.27 39.24 -22.21
C LEU A 6 -4.27 38.74 -20.76
N ASP A 7 -5.45 38.54 -20.19
CA ASP A 7 -5.64 37.88 -18.92
C ASP A 7 -5.37 36.38 -19.11
N LEU A 8 -4.16 35.96 -18.74
CA LEU A 8 -3.71 34.57 -18.76
C LEU A 8 -4.02 33.88 -17.42
N THR A 9 -5.24 34.04 -16.91
CA THR A 9 -5.72 33.24 -15.79
C THR A 9 -6.00 31.82 -16.27
N PHE A 10 -4.99 30.95 -16.15
CA PHE A 10 -5.18 29.53 -16.30
C PHE A 10 -5.99 29.03 -15.09
N PRO A 11 -7.18 28.43 -15.28
CA PRO A 11 -7.89 27.82 -14.17
C PRO A 11 -7.02 26.68 -13.64
N GLU A 12 -6.58 26.80 -12.38
CA GLU A 12 -5.98 25.70 -11.64
C GLU A 12 -6.97 24.52 -11.70
N PRO A 13 -6.57 23.35 -12.24
CA PRO A 13 -7.41 22.17 -12.20
C PRO A 13 -7.60 21.79 -10.74
N THR A 14 -8.69 22.24 -10.15
CA THR A 14 -9.10 21.86 -8.80
C THR A 14 -9.65 20.45 -8.90
N VAL A 15 -8.76 19.47 -9.04
CA VAL A 15 -9.09 18.07 -8.77
C VAL A 15 -9.24 18.00 -7.26
N ALA A 16 -10.44 18.29 -6.78
CA ALA A 16 -10.81 18.04 -5.39
C ALA A 16 -10.76 16.52 -5.21
N LEU A 17 -9.59 16.01 -4.80
CA LEU A 17 -9.47 14.65 -4.29
C LEU A 17 -10.54 14.53 -3.21
N ARG A 18 -11.58 13.75 -3.50
CA ARG A 18 -12.68 13.50 -2.57
C ARG A 18 -12.06 12.76 -1.39
N HIS A 19 -11.60 13.53 -0.41
CA HIS A 19 -11.04 12.99 0.80
C HIS A 19 -12.20 12.31 1.51
N VAL A 20 -12.19 10.97 1.51
CA VAL A 20 -13.12 10.21 2.34
C VAL A 20 -12.86 10.68 3.77
N PRO A 21 -13.83 11.33 4.45
CA PRO A 21 -13.60 11.84 5.78
C PRO A 21 -13.32 10.65 6.69
N VAL A 22 -12.07 10.48 7.07
CA VAL A 22 -11.68 9.44 8.03
C VAL A 22 -12.13 9.94 9.40
N GLY A 23 -13.00 9.18 10.06
CA GLY A 23 -13.35 9.45 11.46
C GLY A 23 -12.11 9.39 12.37
N PRO A 24 -12.25 9.74 13.66
CA PRO A 24 -11.14 9.60 14.59
C PRO A 24 -10.64 8.15 14.64
N SER A 25 -9.33 8.00 14.80
CA SER A 25 -8.68 6.69 14.94
C SER A 25 -9.25 5.94 16.15
N PRO A 26 -9.35 4.60 16.09
CA PRO A 26 -9.85 3.81 17.22
C PRO A 26 -9.00 4.04 18.48
N PRO A 27 -9.60 4.11 19.69
CA PRO A 27 -8.86 4.34 20.94
C PRO A 27 -7.73 3.31 21.18
N ALA A 28 -7.92 2.07 20.74
CA ALA A 28 -6.90 1.02 20.82
C ALA A 28 -5.66 1.33 19.95
N ALA A 29 -5.85 1.96 18.79
CA ALA A 29 -4.75 2.37 17.93
C ALA A 29 -3.95 3.51 18.59
N ILE A 30 -4.64 4.50 19.15
CA ILE A 30 -4.03 5.61 19.89
C ILE A 30 -3.22 5.09 21.08
N ALA A 31 -3.81 4.21 21.90
CA ALA A 31 -3.10 3.56 23.00
C ALA A 31 -1.88 2.75 22.53
N GLY A 32 -2.02 2.03 21.41
CA GLY A 32 -0.93 1.26 20.80
C GLY A 32 0.24 2.13 20.33
N VAL A 33 -0.02 3.34 19.82
CA VAL A 33 1.03 4.32 19.49
C VAL A 33 1.65 4.91 20.76
N ARG A 34 0.84 5.28 21.77
CA ARG A 34 1.33 5.81 23.06
C ARG A 34 2.34 4.89 23.73
N ILE A 35 2.04 3.59 23.78
CA ILE A 35 2.93 2.58 24.36
C ILE A 35 4.28 2.55 23.63
N ARG A 36 4.27 2.64 22.29
CA ARG A 36 5.50 2.64 21.47
C ARG A 36 6.37 3.87 21.70
N ILE A 37 5.75 5.04 21.87
CA ILE A 37 6.47 6.29 22.13
C ILE A 37 6.73 6.53 23.62
N GLN A 38 6.29 5.62 24.50
CA GLN A 38 6.39 5.73 25.97
C GLN A 38 5.77 7.03 26.54
N ASP A 39 4.73 7.55 25.88
CA ASP A 39 3.99 8.76 26.32
C ASP A 39 2.74 8.35 27.10
N GLU A 40 2.97 7.78 28.28
CA GLU A 40 1.94 7.22 29.18
C GLU A 40 1.23 8.28 30.04
N ASN A 41 1.66 9.55 29.98
CA ASN A 41 1.05 10.61 30.79
C ASN A 41 -0.26 11.10 30.17
N GLU A 42 -1.39 10.53 30.61
CA GLU A 42 -2.72 10.90 30.12
C GLU A 42 -3.10 12.35 30.45
N SER A 43 -2.65 12.89 31.58
CA SER A 43 -3.04 14.24 32.03
C SER A 43 -2.34 15.35 31.26
N LYS A 44 -1.10 15.11 30.84
CA LYS A 44 -0.26 16.06 30.10
C LYS A 44 0.62 15.30 29.10
N PRO A 45 0.01 14.76 28.03
CA PRO A 45 0.76 13.98 27.06
C PRO A 45 1.76 14.88 26.34
N PHE A 46 2.96 14.35 26.11
CA PHE A 46 3.99 15.08 25.39
C PHE A 46 3.57 15.34 23.94
N VAL A 47 2.98 14.32 23.29
CA VAL A 47 2.36 14.41 21.97
C VAL A 47 0.84 14.49 22.13
N PRO A 48 0.18 15.56 21.65
CA PRO A 48 -1.26 15.67 21.78
C PRO A 48 -1.97 14.55 21.00
N GLU A 49 -3.10 14.10 21.50
CA GLU A 49 -3.85 12.98 20.91
C GLU A 49 -4.26 13.24 19.47
N THR A 50 -4.60 14.48 19.13
CA THR A 50 -4.89 14.90 17.74
C THR A 50 -3.70 14.72 16.80
N ALA A 51 -2.47 14.86 17.29
CA ALA A 51 -1.28 14.59 16.48
C ALA A 51 -1.00 13.09 16.35
N ILE A 52 -1.34 12.28 17.36
CA ILE A 52 -1.29 10.82 17.28
C ILE A 52 -2.31 10.30 16.27
N ASP A 53 -3.54 10.81 16.32
CA ASP A 53 -4.59 10.50 15.36
C ASP A 53 -4.16 10.82 13.92
N LEU A 54 -3.64 12.03 13.68
CA LEU A 54 -3.10 12.41 12.37
C LEU A 54 -1.93 11.50 11.93
N ALA A 55 -1.06 11.10 12.86
CA ALA A 55 0.03 10.17 12.58
C ALA A 55 -0.48 8.78 12.16
N ILE A 56 -1.53 8.27 12.80
CA ILE A 56 -2.18 7.01 12.44
C ILE A 56 -2.80 7.13 11.04
N GLN A 57 -3.56 8.19 10.75
CA GLN A 57 -4.17 8.39 9.44
C GLN A 57 -3.13 8.46 8.31
N ASN A 58 -2.00 9.15 8.54
CA ASN A 58 -0.90 9.18 7.58
C ASN A 58 -0.27 7.80 7.38
N ALA A 59 -0.08 7.03 8.46
CA ALA A 59 0.45 5.67 8.38
C ALA A 59 -0.47 4.73 7.59
N VAL A 60 -1.78 4.80 7.81
CA VAL A 60 -2.79 4.02 7.07
C VAL A 60 -2.76 4.37 5.58
N ARG A 61 -2.64 5.66 5.24
CA ARG A 61 -2.53 6.11 3.84
C ARG A 61 -1.29 5.52 3.16
N ASP A 62 -0.14 5.55 3.82
CA ASP A 62 1.10 5.03 3.24
C ASP A 62 1.13 3.50 3.19
N TYR A 63 0.56 2.83 4.19
CA TYR A 63 0.34 1.39 4.17
C TYR A 63 -0.56 0.97 3.01
N SER A 64 -1.65 1.71 2.77
CA SER A 64 -2.55 1.45 1.65
C SER A 64 -1.82 1.53 0.31
N ARG A 65 -0.86 2.45 0.14
CA ARG A 65 -0.09 2.56 -1.11
C ARG A 65 0.81 1.35 -1.35
N SER A 66 1.42 0.78 -0.31
CA SER A 66 2.28 -0.40 -0.45
C SER A 66 1.48 -1.70 -0.52
N THR A 67 0.36 -1.75 0.18
CA THR A 67 -0.48 -2.94 0.34
C THR A 67 -1.93 -2.51 0.20
N PRO A 68 -2.44 -2.33 -1.04
CA PRO A 68 -3.82 -1.90 -1.25
C PRO A 68 -4.82 -2.97 -0.78
N HIS A 69 -5.97 -2.54 -0.26
CA HIS A 69 -7.08 -3.42 0.05
C HIS A 69 -7.71 -3.92 -1.25
N VAL A 70 -8.00 -5.22 -1.35
CA VAL A 70 -8.63 -5.80 -2.55
C VAL A 70 -10.09 -6.06 -2.24
N VAL A 71 -10.97 -5.49 -3.06
CA VAL A 71 -12.43 -5.59 -2.93
C VAL A 71 -13.01 -6.20 -4.19
N VAL A 72 -14.06 -6.98 -4.04
CA VAL A 72 -14.86 -7.52 -5.14
C VAL A 72 -16.16 -6.73 -5.19
N ALA A 73 -16.53 -6.25 -6.38
CA ALA A 73 -17.80 -5.59 -6.61
C ALA A 73 -18.49 -6.21 -7.83
N ASP A 74 -19.81 -6.32 -7.75
CA ASP A 74 -20.64 -6.81 -8.84
C ASP A 74 -21.34 -5.62 -9.49
N LEU A 75 -21.24 -5.54 -10.83
CA LEU A 75 -21.81 -4.47 -11.65
C LEU A 75 -22.90 -5.05 -12.54
N ASP A 76 -24.12 -4.53 -12.39
CA ASP A 76 -25.26 -4.97 -13.19
C ASP A 76 -25.14 -4.48 -14.64
N GLY A 77 -25.33 -5.39 -15.59
CA GLY A 77 -25.41 -5.09 -17.02
C GLY A 77 -26.59 -4.20 -17.37
N ALA A 78 -26.40 -3.34 -18.36
CA ALA A 78 -27.41 -2.38 -18.83
C ALA A 78 -27.49 -2.31 -20.37
N GLY A 79 -26.93 -3.30 -21.08
CA GLY A 79 -26.79 -3.31 -22.53
C GLY A 79 -25.77 -2.28 -23.05
N LEU A 80 -24.89 -1.78 -22.18
CA LEU A 80 -23.85 -0.80 -22.51
C LEU A 80 -22.46 -1.35 -22.16
N PRO A 81 -21.43 -1.03 -22.96
CA PRO A 81 -20.06 -1.48 -22.68
C PRO A 81 -19.32 -0.61 -21.65
N TYR A 82 -19.96 0.40 -21.06
CA TYR A 82 -19.33 1.34 -20.13
C TYR A 82 -19.98 1.26 -18.76
N PHE A 83 -19.18 1.04 -17.72
CA PHE A 83 -19.60 1.02 -16.32
C PHE A 83 -18.92 2.17 -15.56
N ASP A 84 -19.69 2.98 -14.86
CA ASP A 84 -19.14 4.07 -14.03
C ASP A 84 -18.51 3.48 -12.75
N LEU A 85 -17.18 3.52 -12.66
CA LEU A 85 -16.47 3.00 -11.49
C LEU A 85 -16.68 3.88 -10.25
N ALA A 86 -17.01 5.16 -10.42
CA ALA A 86 -17.33 6.04 -9.29
C ALA A 86 -18.69 5.72 -8.63
N ALA A 87 -19.50 4.86 -9.25
CA ALA A 87 -20.72 4.32 -8.65
C ALA A 87 -20.44 3.20 -7.64
N ILE A 88 -19.24 2.61 -7.66
CA ILE A 88 -18.82 1.62 -6.66
C ILE A 88 -18.50 2.35 -5.35
N GLU A 89 -19.10 1.92 -4.24
CA GLU A 89 -19.02 2.60 -2.94
C GLU A 89 -17.58 2.86 -2.47
N ASP A 90 -16.70 1.86 -2.60
CA ASP A 90 -15.31 1.93 -2.15
C ASP A 90 -14.33 2.50 -3.19
N TRP A 91 -14.82 2.97 -4.34
CA TRP A 91 -13.95 3.51 -5.38
C TRP A 91 -13.41 4.88 -4.99
N VAL A 92 -12.07 5.00 -4.99
CA VAL A 92 -11.37 6.26 -4.71
C VAL A 92 -10.59 6.71 -5.94
N THR A 93 -11.05 7.79 -6.58
CA THR A 93 -10.41 8.37 -7.76
C THR A 93 -8.94 8.68 -7.51
N GLY A 94 -8.06 8.18 -8.39
CA GLY A 94 -6.61 8.38 -8.30
C GLY A 94 -5.89 7.43 -7.34
N PHE A 95 -6.61 6.51 -6.69
CA PHE A 95 -6.03 5.44 -5.89
C PHE A 95 -6.49 4.07 -6.38
N SER A 96 -7.80 3.91 -6.58
CA SER A 96 -8.38 2.63 -7.00
C SER A 96 -8.01 2.27 -8.43
N SER A 97 -7.87 0.98 -8.68
CA SER A 97 -7.59 0.39 -9.98
C SER A 97 -8.27 -0.97 -10.08
N VAL A 98 -8.81 -1.30 -11.23
CA VAL A 98 -9.37 -2.62 -11.55
C VAL A 98 -8.21 -3.58 -11.81
N ARG A 99 -8.23 -4.73 -11.14
CA ARG A 99 -7.24 -5.80 -11.30
C ARG A 99 -7.73 -6.90 -12.22
N GLU A 100 -8.95 -7.36 -11.98
CA GLU A 100 -9.53 -8.50 -12.69
C GLU A 100 -11.00 -8.21 -13.00
N VAL A 101 -11.46 -8.76 -14.11
CA VAL A 101 -12.86 -8.68 -14.54
C VAL A 101 -13.30 -10.09 -14.92
N GLU A 102 -14.37 -10.56 -14.31
CA GLU A 102 -15.03 -11.82 -14.61
C GLU A 102 -16.35 -11.52 -15.33
N PHE A 103 -16.54 -12.14 -16.50
CA PHE A 103 -17.78 -12.04 -17.25
C PHE A 103 -18.02 -13.29 -18.13
N PRO A 104 -19.22 -13.90 -18.10
CA PRO A 104 -20.30 -13.64 -17.14
C PRO A 104 -19.87 -14.00 -15.71
N ALA A 105 -20.27 -13.20 -14.72
CA ALA A 105 -20.00 -13.52 -13.32
C ALA A 105 -20.85 -14.71 -12.88
N LEU A 106 -20.22 -15.67 -12.22
CA LEU A 106 -20.91 -16.85 -11.71
C LEU A 106 -21.23 -16.70 -10.22
N ASP A 107 -22.42 -17.14 -9.82
CA ASP A 107 -22.81 -17.20 -8.40
C ASP A 107 -22.03 -18.29 -7.65
N ALA A 108 -21.78 -19.43 -8.33
CA ALA A 108 -20.99 -20.53 -7.82
C ALA A 108 -20.24 -21.22 -8.97
N PRO A 109 -18.92 -21.47 -8.83
CA PRO A 109 -18.20 -22.29 -9.79
C PRO A 109 -18.68 -23.74 -9.73
N ASP A 110 -18.87 -24.38 -10.88
CA ASP A 110 -19.16 -25.81 -10.98
C ASP A 110 -18.15 -26.51 -11.91
N GLU A 111 -18.16 -27.85 -11.94
CA GLU A 111 -17.20 -28.63 -12.75
C GLU A 111 -17.29 -28.34 -14.26
N SER A 112 -18.42 -27.83 -14.74
CA SER A 112 -18.66 -27.48 -16.14
C SER A 112 -18.49 -25.99 -16.42
N ASN A 113 -18.43 -25.16 -15.38
CA ASN A 113 -18.49 -23.71 -15.47
C ASN A 113 -17.49 -23.07 -14.51
N TRP A 114 -16.30 -22.79 -15.04
CA TRP A 114 -15.23 -22.10 -14.34
C TRP A 114 -15.30 -20.60 -14.62
N PRO A 115 -14.96 -19.72 -13.64
CA PRO A 115 -14.93 -18.28 -13.85
C PRO A 115 -14.09 -17.91 -15.08
N SER A 116 -14.69 -17.18 -16.01
CA SER A 116 -14.01 -16.68 -17.20
C SER A 116 -13.44 -15.29 -16.92
N LEU A 117 -12.17 -15.25 -16.52
CA LEU A 117 -11.44 -13.99 -16.37
C LEU A 117 -11.12 -13.41 -17.75
N LEU A 118 -11.47 -12.14 -17.93
CA LEU A 118 -11.24 -11.40 -19.16
C LEU A 118 -9.79 -10.90 -19.25
N ASP A 119 -9.22 -10.89 -20.47
CA ASP A 119 -7.86 -10.39 -20.71
C ASP A 119 -7.83 -8.85 -20.64
N PRO A 120 -7.06 -8.24 -19.72
CA PRO A 120 -6.97 -6.79 -19.55
C PRO A 120 -6.48 -6.00 -20.78
N GLN A 121 -5.90 -6.66 -21.78
CA GLN A 121 -5.43 -6.00 -23.01
C GLN A 121 -6.42 -6.12 -24.15
N ARG A 122 -7.30 -7.12 -24.12
CA ARG A 122 -8.16 -7.48 -25.27
C ARG A 122 -9.63 -7.26 -25.01
N ASP A 123 -10.06 -7.46 -23.78
CA ASP A 123 -11.48 -7.58 -23.45
C ASP A 123 -12.02 -6.37 -22.71
N TRP A 124 -11.17 -5.65 -21.97
CA TRP A 124 -11.59 -4.45 -21.24
C TRP A 124 -10.44 -3.44 -21.09
N ARG A 125 -10.76 -2.20 -20.71
CA ARG A 125 -9.80 -1.18 -20.30
C ARG A 125 -10.45 -0.15 -19.37
N GLU A 126 -9.66 0.51 -18.54
CA GLU A 126 -10.11 1.73 -17.87
C GLU A 126 -10.09 2.92 -18.83
N TYR A 127 -11.15 3.73 -18.81
CA TYR A 127 -11.30 4.94 -19.61
C TYR A 127 -11.66 6.12 -18.72
N GLN A 128 -10.76 7.11 -18.65
CA GLN A 128 -10.95 8.28 -17.81
C GLN A 128 -11.41 9.49 -18.65
N THR A 129 -12.49 10.13 -18.20
CA THR A 129 -12.92 11.45 -18.66
C THR A 129 -12.43 12.53 -17.70
N ALA A 130 -12.77 13.81 -17.95
CA ALA A 130 -12.40 14.90 -17.05
C ALA A 130 -12.96 14.74 -15.63
N THR A 131 -14.03 13.96 -15.45
CA THR A 131 -14.78 13.86 -14.18
C THR A 131 -14.94 12.44 -13.66
N THR A 132 -14.90 11.43 -14.54
CA THR A 132 -15.37 10.08 -14.23
C THR A 132 -14.42 9.05 -14.81
N THR A 133 -14.26 7.92 -14.12
CA THR A 133 -13.51 6.77 -14.64
C THR A 133 -14.50 5.67 -14.96
N TYR A 134 -14.43 5.13 -16.17
CA TYR A 134 -15.29 4.06 -16.63
C TYR A 134 -14.47 2.79 -16.84
N LEU A 135 -15.07 1.64 -16.55
CA LEU A 135 -14.65 0.36 -17.11
C LEU A 135 -15.30 0.23 -18.49
N HIS A 136 -14.48 0.10 -19.53
CA HIS A 136 -14.94 -0.07 -20.91
C HIS A 136 -14.66 -1.50 -21.39
N MET A 137 -15.73 -2.28 -21.57
CA MET A 137 -15.71 -3.61 -22.16
C MET A 137 -15.58 -3.48 -23.69
N LEU A 138 -14.55 -4.09 -24.27
CA LEU A 138 -14.21 -3.91 -25.69
C LEU A 138 -15.03 -4.81 -26.61
N ASN A 139 -15.31 -6.03 -26.16
CA ASN A 139 -15.92 -7.09 -26.98
C ASN A 139 -17.29 -7.55 -26.48
N SER A 140 -17.80 -6.95 -25.39
CA SER A 140 -19.07 -7.32 -24.79
C SER A 140 -19.84 -6.08 -24.32
N ALA A 141 -21.16 -6.21 -24.27
CA ALA A 141 -22.07 -5.23 -23.69
C ALA A 141 -23.09 -6.01 -22.86
N PRO A 142 -22.80 -6.24 -21.56
CA PRO A 142 -23.63 -7.08 -20.69
C PRO A 142 -25.08 -6.59 -20.64
N ASP A 143 -26.02 -7.49 -20.91
CA ASP A 143 -27.45 -7.20 -20.93
C ASP A 143 -28.02 -7.04 -19.52
N ALA A 144 -29.25 -6.50 -19.43
CA ALA A 144 -29.94 -6.39 -18.15
C ALA A 144 -30.14 -7.78 -17.51
N GLY A 145 -29.63 -7.94 -16.29
CA GLY A 145 -29.66 -9.21 -15.55
C GLY A 145 -28.39 -10.05 -15.67
N GLU A 146 -27.44 -9.66 -16.54
CA GLU A 146 -26.08 -10.20 -16.50
C GLU A 146 -25.24 -9.38 -15.50
N VAL A 147 -24.28 -10.04 -14.85
CA VAL A 147 -23.41 -9.41 -13.85
C VAL A 147 -21.97 -9.46 -14.34
N VAL A 148 -21.28 -8.32 -14.22
CA VAL A 148 -19.83 -8.22 -14.37
C VAL A 148 -19.23 -8.13 -12.98
N ARG A 149 -18.39 -9.09 -12.61
CA ARG A 149 -17.69 -9.07 -11.33
C ARG A 149 -16.31 -8.45 -11.53
N VAL A 150 -16.00 -7.44 -10.73
CA VAL A 150 -14.72 -6.73 -10.78
C VAL A 150 -13.98 -6.91 -9.47
N VAL A 151 -12.70 -7.24 -9.58
CA VAL A 151 -11.74 -7.21 -8.46
C VAL A 151 -10.95 -5.93 -8.59
N LEU A 152 -10.99 -5.07 -7.58
CA LEU A 152 -10.35 -3.76 -7.61
C LEU A 152 -9.58 -3.46 -6.32
N THR A 153 -8.68 -2.48 -6.38
CA THR A 153 -7.94 -1.98 -5.22
C THR A 153 -8.63 -0.77 -4.59
N THR A 154 -8.65 -0.69 -3.26
CA THR A 154 -9.16 0.44 -2.47
C THR A 154 -8.19 0.75 -1.33
N PRO A 155 -8.21 1.96 -0.75
CA PRO A 155 -7.38 2.25 0.41
C PRO A 155 -7.91 1.50 1.63
N HIS A 156 -7.01 1.13 2.55
CA HIS A 156 -7.42 0.60 3.84
C HIS A 156 -8.07 1.69 4.70
N VAL A 157 -8.99 1.27 5.56
CA VAL A 157 -9.70 2.12 6.51
C VAL A 157 -9.39 1.66 7.92
N LEU A 158 -9.04 2.61 8.78
CA LEU A 158 -8.88 2.42 10.22
C LEU A 158 -9.52 3.62 10.93
N GLY A 159 -10.79 3.50 11.29
CA GLY A 159 -11.56 4.58 11.90
C GLY A 159 -12.86 4.07 12.51
N GLY A 160 -13.26 4.64 13.65
CA GLY A 160 -14.46 4.18 14.37
C GLY A 160 -14.42 2.67 14.65
N ASP A 161 -15.47 1.96 14.21
CA ASP A 161 -15.59 0.50 14.35
C ASP A 161 -15.10 -0.28 13.11
N VAL A 162 -14.58 0.41 12.08
CA VAL A 162 -14.15 -0.19 10.83
C VAL A 162 -12.62 -0.31 10.81
N ASN A 163 -12.14 -1.54 10.59
CA ASN A 163 -10.74 -1.84 10.36
C ASN A 163 -10.61 -2.86 9.23
N THR A 164 -10.11 -2.42 8.07
CA THR A 164 -9.84 -3.32 6.94
C THR A 164 -8.39 -3.78 6.88
N ILE A 165 -7.53 -3.33 7.80
CA ILE A 165 -6.13 -3.74 7.85
C ILE A 165 -6.04 -5.17 8.39
N PRO A 166 -5.34 -6.09 7.71
CA PRO A 166 -5.18 -7.44 8.20
C PRO A 166 -4.53 -7.47 9.60
N VAL A 167 -4.97 -8.40 10.45
CA VAL A 167 -4.54 -8.46 11.85
C VAL A 167 -3.03 -8.62 11.97
N GLN A 168 -2.39 -9.38 11.06
CA GLN A 168 -0.95 -9.57 11.01
C GLN A 168 -0.17 -8.28 10.70
N ASP A 169 -0.79 -7.34 9.97
CA ASP A 169 -0.15 -6.09 9.52
C ASP A 169 -0.46 -4.90 10.43
N TYR A 170 -1.48 -5.04 11.28
CA TYR A 170 -1.90 -3.99 12.21
C TYR A 170 -0.75 -3.45 13.06
N SER A 171 0.10 -4.34 13.57
CA SER A 171 1.27 -3.95 14.39
C SER A 171 2.28 -3.10 13.61
N ALA A 172 2.45 -3.36 12.31
CA ALA A 172 3.36 -2.62 11.44
C ALA A 172 2.82 -1.20 11.15
N VAL A 173 1.51 -1.06 10.95
CA VAL A 173 0.87 0.26 10.79
C VAL A 173 1.05 1.11 12.05
N LEU A 174 0.93 0.51 13.24
CA LEU A 174 1.22 1.20 14.50
C LEU A 174 2.70 1.57 14.66
N ASP A 175 3.63 0.74 14.18
CA ASP A 175 5.06 1.08 14.15
C ASP A 175 5.28 2.30 13.24
N LEU A 176 4.68 2.34 12.04
CA LEU A 176 4.78 3.51 11.16
C LEU A 176 4.15 4.77 11.78
N ALA A 177 2.98 4.63 12.40
CA ALA A 177 2.32 5.74 13.10
C ALA A 177 3.18 6.27 14.26
N ALA A 178 3.83 5.38 15.02
CA ALA A 178 4.76 5.76 16.07
C ALA A 178 5.98 6.52 15.52
N SER A 179 6.48 6.15 14.34
CA SER A 179 7.52 6.93 13.67
C SER A 179 7.08 8.37 13.41
N TYR A 180 5.89 8.57 12.84
CA TYR A 180 5.33 9.89 12.60
C TYR A 180 5.07 10.67 13.90
N ALA A 181 4.57 10.02 14.95
CA ALA A 181 4.40 10.64 16.27
C ALA A 181 5.75 11.08 16.87
N CYS A 182 6.82 10.28 16.73
CA CYS A 182 8.17 10.64 17.15
C CYS A 182 8.72 11.87 16.39
N LEU A 183 8.39 12.05 15.10
CA LEU A 183 8.76 13.26 14.35
C LEU A 183 8.07 14.53 14.89
N VAL A 184 6.80 14.41 15.28
CA VAL A 184 6.07 15.50 15.95
C VAL A 184 6.69 15.80 17.31
N ALA A 185 7.03 14.76 18.08
CA ALA A 185 7.71 14.87 19.37
C ALA A 185 9.05 15.60 19.22
N ALA A 186 9.86 15.22 18.23
CA ALA A 186 11.14 15.87 17.93
C ALA A 186 10.97 17.36 17.61
N SER A 187 9.98 17.72 16.78
CA SER A 187 9.66 19.11 16.44
C SER A 187 9.26 19.94 17.66
N ARG A 188 8.46 19.36 18.57
CA ARG A 188 8.08 20.01 19.84
C ARG A 188 9.27 20.19 20.79
N SER A 189 10.14 19.17 20.90
CA SER A 189 11.38 19.27 21.67
C SER A 189 12.26 20.42 21.17
N ALA A 190 12.42 20.55 19.85
CA ALA A 190 13.20 21.63 19.25
C ALA A 190 12.62 23.02 19.58
N ALA A 191 11.30 23.18 19.51
CA ALA A 191 10.63 24.44 19.86
C ALA A 191 10.75 24.82 21.35
N SER A 192 10.83 23.83 22.24
CA SER A 192 10.92 24.06 23.69
C SER A 192 12.29 24.57 24.18
N HIS A 193 13.31 24.60 23.33
CA HIS A 193 14.67 25.02 23.70
C HIS A 193 14.89 26.55 23.78
N ASP A 194 13.88 27.36 23.42
CA ASP A 194 14.06 28.80 23.18
C ASP A 194 13.88 29.73 24.40
N GLY A 195 14.09 29.30 25.65
CA GLY A 195 13.62 30.18 26.75
C GLY A 195 14.12 30.07 28.18
N GLN A 196 15.21 29.37 28.50
CA GLN A 196 15.74 29.43 29.87
C GLN A 196 17.20 29.88 29.92
N ILE A 197 17.36 31.16 30.29
CA ILE A 197 18.64 31.73 30.72
C ILE A 197 19.18 30.84 31.84
N ARG A 198 20.29 30.17 31.53
CA ARG A 198 20.97 29.10 32.25
C ARG A 198 21.07 29.35 33.76
N SER A 199 20.45 28.47 34.55
CA SER A 199 20.78 28.33 35.97
C SER A 199 21.09 26.89 36.41
N THR A 200 20.75 25.86 35.61
CA THR A 200 21.22 24.48 35.88
C THR A 200 21.30 23.69 34.58
N GLY A 201 22.49 23.17 34.25
CA GLY A 201 22.85 22.58 32.96
C GLY A 201 22.26 21.19 32.71
N VAL A 202 20.95 21.09 32.52
CA VAL A 202 20.33 19.91 31.91
C VAL A 202 20.52 20.01 30.40
N ARG A 203 21.11 18.98 29.77
CA ARG A 203 21.34 18.93 28.32
C ARG A 203 20.05 18.59 27.60
N TYR A 204 19.31 19.61 27.18
CA TYR A 204 18.03 19.41 26.51
C TYR A 204 18.16 19.00 25.03
N GLY A 205 19.29 19.29 24.37
CA GLY A 205 19.54 18.92 22.96
C GLY A 205 19.50 17.41 22.69
N ASP A 206 19.74 16.59 23.71
CA ASP A 206 19.69 15.12 23.61
C ASP A 206 18.26 14.62 23.35
N ALA A 207 17.22 15.39 23.73
CA ALA A 207 15.83 14.97 23.59
C ALA A 207 15.38 14.90 22.12
N GLN A 208 15.69 15.93 21.32
CA GLN A 208 15.35 15.95 19.90
C GLN A 208 16.01 14.79 19.15
N SER A 209 17.30 14.56 19.38
CA SER A 209 18.04 13.46 18.74
C SER A 209 17.47 12.09 19.10
N ARG A 210 17.10 11.85 20.36
CA ARG A 210 16.47 10.60 20.79
C ARG A 210 15.14 10.33 20.07
N TRP A 211 14.30 11.35 19.89
CA TRP A 211 13.05 11.20 19.16
C TRP A 211 13.26 10.90 17.67
N LEU A 212 14.26 11.54 17.05
CA LEU A 212 14.61 11.26 15.65
C LEU A 212 15.17 9.84 15.47
N GLU A 213 15.96 9.34 16.41
CA GLU A 213 16.45 7.96 16.43
C GLU A 213 15.31 6.96 16.62
N ALA A 214 14.39 7.22 17.55
CA ALA A 214 13.20 6.41 17.76
C ALA A 214 12.31 6.37 16.51
N ALA A 215 12.12 7.50 15.82
CA ALA A 215 11.36 7.56 14.57
C ALA A 215 11.94 6.60 13.51
N LYS A 216 13.26 6.68 13.29
CA LYS A 216 13.97 5.79 12.35
C LYS A 216 13.85 4.31 12.74
N TYR A 217 13.93 4.01 14.04
CA TYR A 217 13.77 2.65 14.54
C TYR A 217 12.39 2.07 14.19
N TRP A 218 11.32 2.81 14.49
CA TRP A 218 9.96 2.37 14.22
C TRP A 218 9.65 2.28 12.72
N GLU A 219 10.12 3.24 11.92
CA GLU A 219 10.03 3.19 10.46
C GLU A 219 10.77 1.96 9.88
N GLY A 220 11.95 1.65 10.42
CA GLY A 220 12.73 0.47 10.03
C GLY A 220 11.98 -0.83 10.27
N ARG A 221 11.28 -0.97 11.40
CA ARG A 221 10.43 -2.13 11.71
C ARG A 221 9.28 -2.28 10.73
N TYR A 222 8.57 -1.18 10.43
CA TYR A 222 7.52 -1.17 9.42
C TYR A 222 8.05 -1.65 8.06
N ARG A 223 9.14 -1.07 7.56
CA ARG A 223 9.72 -1.43 6.27
C ARG A 223 10.17 -2.88 6.20
N ALA A 224 10.71 -3.41 7.29
CA ALA A 224 11.07 -4.82 7.40
C ALA A 224 9.83 -5.72 7.30
N HIS A 225 8.72 -5.34 7.94
CA HIS A 225 7.46 -6.07 7.90
C HIS A 225 6.85 -6.13 6.50
N VAL A 226 6.76 -4.98 5.81
CA VAL A 226 6.16 -4.91 4.45
C VAL A 226 7.12 -5.37 3.34
N GLY A 227 8.31 -5.87 3.68
CA GLY A 227 9.27 -6.37 2.70
C GLY A 227 9.90 -5.31 1.80
N LEU A 228 9.80 -4.01 2.14
CA LEU A 228 10.39 -2.91 1.35
C LEU A 228 11.91 -2.83 1.44
N GLY A 229 12.54 -3.80 2.10
CA GLY A 229 13.97 -3.86 2.35
C GLY A 229 14.42 -2.77 3.32
N SER A 230 15.13 -3.16 4.38
CA SER A 230 15.96 -2.20 5.11
C SER A 230 17.19 -1.90 4.24
N GLY A 231 17.03 -1.13 3.16
CA GLY A 231 18.18 -0.51 2.51
C GLY A 231 18.94 0.23 3.63
N SER A 232 20.06 -0.33 4.05
CA SER A 232 20.71 -0.10 5.34
C SER A 232 20.63 1.37 5.77
N ILE A 233 19.75 1.68 6.73
CA ILE A 233 19.73 3.00 7.34
C ILE A 233 20.95 3.07 8.27
N GLY A 234 22.10 3.42 7.71
CA GLY A 234 23.22 3.99 8.47
C GLY A 234 24.22 3.05 9.14
N THR A 235 24.22 1.74 8.89
CA THR A 235 25.40 0.91 9.15
C THR A 235 26.04 0.56 7.81
N SER A 236 27.15 1.23 7.49
CA SER A 236 27.96 0.90 6.32
C SER A 236 28.23 -0.61 6.28
N PRO A 237 28.04 -1.29 5.14
CA PRO A 237 28.32 -2.71 4.98
C PRO A 237 29.82 -2.95 4.85
N ALA A 238 30.58 -2.54 5.87
CA ALA A 238 31.98 -2.88 6.01
C ALA A 238 32.11 -3.88 7.16
N ALA A 239 32.26 -5.15 6.77
CA ALA A 239 32.73 -6.27 7.59
C ALA A 239 31.79 -6.75 8.71
N THR A 240 30.94 -7.74 8.40
CA THR A 240 31.07 -9.14 8.85
C THR A 240 29.85 -9.91 8.33
N GLY A 241 30.10 -11.02 7.63
CA GLY A 241 29.08 -11.74 6.85
C GLY A 241 27.98 -12.44 7.66
N GLY A 242 26.86 -12.68 6.97
CA GLY A 242 25.64 -13.31 7.50
C GLY A 242 24.77 -12.26 8.19
N ASP A 243 23.71 -11.73 7.60
CA ASP A 243 22.60 -12.46 7.04
C ASP A 243 22.03 -11.71 5.83
N ALA A 244 22.05 -12.35 4.66
CA ALA A 244 21.21 -11.89 3.57
C ALA A 244 19.75 -12.01 4.05
N PRO A 245 18.90 -10.97 3.90
CA PRO A 245 17.48 -11.15 4.15
C PRO A 245 17.01 -12.33 3.30
N ALA A 246 16.18 -13.20 3.88
CA ALA A 246 15.62 -14.33 3.17
C ALA A 246 14.85 -13.81 1.94
N ALA A 247 15.52 -13.78 0.80
CA ALA A 247 14.90 -13.53 -0.47
C ALA A 247 14.09 -14.79 -0.78
N SER A 248 12.82 -14.83 -0.38
CA SER A 248 11.87 -15.71 -1.03
C SER A 248 11.61 -15.14 -2.42
N ALA A 249 12.57 -15.33 -3.32
CA ALA A 249 12.27 -15.26 -4.73
C ALA A 249 11.41 -16.49 -5.03
N ILE A 250 10.14 -16.27 -5.38
CA ILE A 250 9.39 -17.27 -6.13
C ILE A 250 10.03 -17.24 -7.52
N PHE A 251 11.11 -18.02 -7.67
CA PHE A 251 11.71 -18.25 -8.97
C PHE A 251 10.80 -19.28 -9.64
N ASP A 252 10.04 -18.83 -10.64
CA ASP A 252 9.31 -19.73 -11.51
C ASP A 252 10.33 -20.64 -12.22
N TRP A 253 10.37 -21.90 -11.80
CA TRP A 253 11.26 -22.90 -12.37
C TRP A 253 10.71 -23.48 -13.69
N ASP A 254 9.60 -22.94 -14.20
CA ASP A 254 9.06 -23.25 -15.53
C ASP A 254 9.55 -22.28 -16.62
N GLY A 255 10.77 -21.75 -16.45
CA GLY A 255 11.57 -21.28 -17.57
C GLY A 255 11.89 -22.47 -18.48
N VAL A 256 10.96 -22.81 -19.37
CA VAL A 256 11.02 -23.87 -20.39
C VAL A 256 12.46 -24.07 -20.82
N PRO A 257 13.15 -25.10 -20.29
CA PRO A 257 14.43 -25.49 -20.84
C PRO A 257 14.08 -25.95 -22.25
N GLY A 258 14.62 -25.27 -23.26
CA GLY A 258 14.61 -25.81 -24.62
C GLY A 258 15.01 -27.27 -24.52
N PHE A 259 14.05 -28.15 -24.74
CA PHE A 259 14.12 -29.57 -24.44
C PHE A 259 15.05 -30.23 -25.47
N ASP A 260 16.36 -30.01 -25.34
CA ASP A 260 17.37 -30.73 -26.11
C ASP A 260 17.66 -32.07 -25.42
N GLY A 261 16.65 -32.94 -25.49
CA GLY A 261 16.77 -34.37 -25.80
C GLY A 261 17.80 -35.26 -25.10
N THR A 262 18.49 -34.84 -24.06
CA THR A 262 19.54 -35.65 -23.42
C THR A 262 19.11 -36.14 -22.05
N TYR A 263 18.38 -37.25 -22.11
CA TYR A 263 17.95 -38.03 -20.96
C TYR A 263 19.13 -38.47 -20.09
N LEU A 264 18.95 -38.31 -18.78
CA LEU A 264 19.62 -39.02 -17.69
C LEU A 264 19.42 -40.54 -17.82
N THR A 265 20.06 -41.16 -18.79
CA THR A 265 20.28 -42.62 -18.80
C THR A 265 21.76 -42.87 -19.02
N HIS A 266 22.33 -43.69 -18.14
CA HIS A 266 23.76 -43.91 -17.97
C HIS A 266 24.47 -44.36 -19.25
N GLU A 267 25.73 -43.94 -19.36
CA GLU A 267 26.68 -44.28 -20.41
C GLU A 267 26.86 -45.81 -20.53
N ARG A 268 26.47 -46.38 -21.69
CA ARG A 268 26.67 -47.80 -22.01
C ARG A 268 28.16 -48.09 -22.18
N ARG A 269 28.75 -48.79 -21.21
CA ARG A 269 30.11 -49.35 -21.26
C ARG A 269 30.28 -50.27 -22.49
N ARG A 270 30.96 -49.81 -23.53
CA ARG A 270 31.36 -50.66 -24.68
C ARG A 270 32.56 -51.52 -24.27
N ARG A 271 32.36 -52.85 -24.23
CA ARG A 271 33.42 -53.85 -24.07
C ARG A 271 33.97 -54.17 -25.47
N SER A 272 35.20 -53.77 -25.75
CA SER A 272 35.93 -54.21 -26.95
C SER A 272 36.46 -55.62 -26.71
N SER A 273 35.98 -56.59 -27.48
CA SER A 273 36.65 -57.89 -27.62
C SER A 273 37.70 -57.76 -28.73
N LEU A 274 38.97 -57.77 -28.34
CA LEU A 274 40.10 -57.98 -29.23
C LEU A 274 40.31 -59.49 -29.38
N SER A 275 40.31 -59.94 -30.63
CA SER A 275 40.65 -61.27 -31.08
C SER A 275 42.15 -61.56 -30.93
N GLY A 276 42.45 -62.80 -30.54
CA GLY A 276 43.74 -63.48 -30.60
C GLY A 276 43.50 -64.97 -30.47
#